data_AF-A0AA36UJE2-F1
#
_entry.id   AF-A0AA36UJE2-F1
#
_cell.length_a   1.000
_cell.length_b   1.000
_cell.length_c   1.000
_cell.angle_alpha   90.00
_cell.angle_beta   90.00
_cell.angle_gamma   90.00
#
_symmetry.space_group_name_H-M   'P 1'
#
loop_
_entity.id
_entity.type
_entity.pdbx_description
1 polymer ?
#
loop_
_entity_poly.entity_id
_entity_poly.type
_entity_poly.pdbx_seq_one_letter_code
_entity_poly.pdbx_strand_id
1 'polypeptide(L)'
;MFFKFKNLDNQSPYSPESPPNPLYAMLAADTAAMEAGKKTSKIRAAWKKHFDTYSVAACLPYFYDFLLENIDAALTGRLKDGIGLHKFAEALASDKFFHTVDRCRSKSEQEADQTIASYAPAICARIDAVLQREWPAEMQTGAWLAEVFCLFFYHAAANNHTSRIATAPWIVPFLRRWPEQEDRLILSMLDDWCDVAALSEYLMLEAENARRQSRSVGGLWNDMMGIYADKRSNVYRHAKQLLAALSTGDEISPDRKEALLCAALDTLNLASKKPESRKEAYACIRRDPVTRNCLKLLADSMSDNPSAETIRTLLTEAESASKSAGTYNLNQIPSVPFADIGLKIAVIDELMYRRDLLKPRLLLDTFAKEYEGRNIDREADGYAVIPEIFEYFERLDIPQSLLNEVEELYIDGGFDGGSALYEEMFPFFDPGCGDELLPISKQAFADLAHLPNLRRIIGLENCNPSSELIQALQKAGVEIIAQEQWQTT
;
A
#
# COMPACT_ATOMS: atom_id res chain seq x y z
N MET A 1 8.34 24.38 18.35
CA MET A 1 7.96 24.57 19.78
C MET A 1 8.02 23.19 20.41
N PHE A 2 9.13 22.86 21.08
CA PHE A 2 9.42 21.50 21.53
C PHE A 2 8.44 21.07 22.63
N PHE A 3 7.61 20.07 22.34
CA PHE A 3 6.83 19.39 23.38
C PHE A 3 7.81 18.67 24.31
N LYS A 4 8.02 19.24 25.50
CA LYS A 4 8.64 18.54 26.62
C LYS A 4 7.71 17.38 26.99
N PHE A 5 8.05 16.16 26.56
CA PHE A 5 7.56 14.97 27.22
C PHE A 5 7.94 15.08 28.70
N LYS A 6 6.92 15.12 29.56
CA LYS A 6 7.08 15.06 31.01
C LYS A 6 7.88 13.80 31.33
N ASN A 7 8.97 13.99 32.09
CA ASN A 7 9.78 12.98 32.76
C ASN A 7 9.16 11.58 32.73
N LEU A 8 9.52 10.80 31.72
CA LEU A 8 9.55 9.35 31.82
C LEU A 8 10.80 9.05 32.65
N ASP A 9 10.63 8.35 33.76
CA ASP A 9 11.70 8.05 34.70
C ASP A 9 12.94 7.54 33.96
N ASN A 10 14.05 8.24 34.19
CA ASN A 10 15.34 8.03 33.55
C ASN A 10 16.06 6.80 34.16
N GLN A 11 15.32 5.72 34.39
CA GLN A 11 15.89 4.46 34.85
C GLN A 11 16.26 3.62 33.63
N SER A 12 17.55 3.61 33.34
CA SER A 12 18.15 2.47 32.66
C SER A 12 17.75 1.20 33.43
N PRO A 13 17.36 0.09 32.78
CA PRO A 13 17.19 -1.19 33.48
C PRO A 13 18.50 -1.70 34.09
N TYR A 14 19.63 -1.04 33.82
CA TYR A 14 20.90 -1.25 34.50
C TYR A 14 20.85 -0.81 35.96
N SER A 15 20.36 -1.71 36.81
CA SER A 15 20.79 -1.79 38.20
C SER A 15 22.23 -2.33 38.22
N PRO A 16 23.17 -1.78 39.03
CA PRO A 16 24.56 -2.24 39.09
C PRO A 16 24.75 -3.70 39.58
N GLU A 17 23.66 -4.43 39.83
CA GLU A 17 23.61 -5.84 40.22
C GLU A 17 23.16 -6.79 39.10
N SER A 18 22.89 -6.31 37.87
CA SER A 18 22.50 -7.19 36.76
C SER A 18 23.64 -8.16 36.42
N PRO A 19 23.36 -9.48 36.30
CA PRO A 19 24.37 -10.46 35.93
C PRO A 19 24.94 -10.14 34.53
N PRO A 20 26.22 -10.46 34.26
CA PRO A 20 26.84 -10.19 32.98
C PRO A 20 26.05 -10.86 31.86
N ASN A 21 25.87 -10.14 30.73
CA ASN A 21 25.13 -10.65 29.58
C ASN A 21 25.72 -12.00 29.12
N PRO A 22 24.99 -13.12 29.26
CA PRO A 22 25.51 -14.46 29.01
C PRO A 22 25.80 -14.71 27.52
N LEU A 23 25.22 -13.91 26.62
CA LEU A 23 25.45 -14.00 25.18
C LEU A 23 26.52 -13.03 24.68
N TYR A 24 27.07 -12.16 25.55
CA TYR A 24 27.99 -11.10 25.13
C TYR A 24 29.18 -11.61 24.32
N ALA A 25 29.86 -12.66 24.80
CA ALA A 25 31.02 -13.22 24.11
C ALA A 25 30.67 -13.78 22.72
N MET A 26 29.48 -14.39 22.59
CA MET A 26 28.97 -14.87 21.31
C MET A 26 28.69 -13.70 20.36
N LEU A 27 27.95 -12.69 20.83
CA LEU A 27 27.56 -11.53 20.02
C LEU A 27 28.78 -10.72 19.58
N ALA A 28 29.76 -10.52 20.47
CA ALA A 28 31.02 -9.86 20.13
C ALA A 28 31.81 -10.63 19.06
N ALA A 29 31.91 -11.96 19.18
CA ALA A 29 32.58 -12.80 18.19
C ALA A 29 31.86 -12.80 16.84
N ASP A 30 30.53 -12.81 16.86
CA ASP A 30 29.71 -12.77 15.65
C ASP A 30 29.81 -11.42 14.94
N THR A 31 29.78 -10.31 15.69
CA THR A 31 30.01 -8.95 15.15
C THR A 31 31.38 -8.83 14.50
N ALA A 32 32.45 -9.26 15.19
CA ALA A 32 33.79 -9.26 14.62
C ALA A 32 33.90 -10.15 13.36
N ALA A 33 33.18 -11.27 13.32
CA ALA A 33 33.14 -12.11 12.13
C ALA A 33 32.41 -11.44 10.95
N MET A 34 31.32 -10.69 11.22
CA MET A 34 30.62 -9.91 10.19
C MET A 34 31.48 -8.77 9.66
N GLU A 35 32.21 -8.06 10.53
CA GLU A 35 33.21 -7.07 10.16
C GLU A 35 34.29 -7.66 9.25
N ALA A 36 34.74 -8.88 9.55
CA ALA A 36 35.71 -9.62 8.74
C ALA A 36 35.13 -10.20 7.42
N GLY A 37 33.88 -9.88 7.07
CA GLY A 37 33.25 -10.25 5.81
C GLY A 37 32.42 -11.54 5.84
N LYS A 38 32.15 -12.12 7.02
CA LYS A 38 31.22 -13.25 7.14
C LYS A 38 29.79 -12.77 6.83
N LYS A 39 29.08 -13.51 5.97
CA LYS A 39 27.71 -13.18 5.58
C LYS A 39 26.78 -13.10 6.81
N THR A 40 26.09 -11.97 6.97
CA THR A 40 25.08 -11.72 8.02
C THR A 40 24.02 -12.81 8.05
N SER A 41 23.61 -13.35 6.89
CA SER A 41 22.65 -14.45 6.79
C SER A 41 23.09 -15.74 7.48
N LYS A 42 24.40 -16.05 7.50
CA LYS A 42 24.93 -17.23 8.20
C LYS A 42 24.92 -17.05 9.71
N ILE A 43 25.21 -15.83 10.17
CA ILE A 43 25.15 -15.46 11.60
C ILE A 43 23.71 -15.50 12.09
N ARG A 44 22.77 -14.86 11.37
CA ARG A 44 21.34 -14.93 11.70
C ARG A 44 20.80 -16.35 11.78
N ALA A 45 21.21 -17.23 10.87
CA ALA A 45 20.82 -18.64 10.93
C ALA A 45 21.34 -19.38 12.18
N ALA A 46 22.47 -18.93 12.76
CA ALA A 46 22.96 -19.45 14.04
C ALA A 46 22.14 -18.88 15.20
N TRP A 47 21.88 -17.57 15.22
CA TRP A 47 21.04 -16.92 16.23
C TRP A 47 19.63 -17.51 16.28
N LYS A 48 19.04 -17.80 15.12
CA LYS A 48 17.75 -18.48 15.02
C LYS A 48 17.68 -19.76 15.85
N LYS A 49 18.73 -20.58 15.85
CA LYS A 49 18.78 -21.82 16.64
C LYS A 49 18.75 -21.55 18.15
N HIS A 50 19.28 -20.41 18.60
CA HIS A 50 19.18 -20.01 20.00
C HIS A 50 17.74 -19.65 20.37
N PHE A 51 17.01 -18.94 19.50
CA PHE A 51 15.59 -18.63 19.71
C PHE A 51 14.70 -19.89 19.70
N ASP A 52 14.97 -20.84 18.80
CA ASP A 52 14.29 -22.13 18.78
C ASP A 52 14.50 -22.92 20.09
N THR A 53 15.63 -22.71 20.75
CA THR A 53 15.99 -23.42 22.00
C THR A 53 15.47 -22.72 23.26
N TYR A 54 15.49 -21.39 23.30
CA TYR A 54 15.28 -20.60 24.53
C TYR A 54 14.14 -19.57 24.46
N SER A 55 13.35 -19.48 23.38
CA SER A 55 12.32 -18.46 23.10
C SER A 55 12.86 -17.06 22.77
N VAL A 56 12.01 -16.21 22.15
CA VAL A 56 12.35 -14.82 21.81
C VAL A 56 12.47 -13.98 23.07
N ALA A 57 11.50 -14.10 23.97
CA ALA A 57 11.47 -13.34 25.23
C ALA A 57 12.72 -13.55 26.09
N ALA A 58 13.34 -14.73 26.10
CA ALA A 58 14.53 -14.99 26.92
C ALA A 58 15.84 -14.53 26.27
N CYS A 59 15.93 -14.55 24.94
CA CYS A 59 17.17 -14.25 24.22
C CYS A 59 17.27 -12.78 23.80
N LEU A 60 16.17 -12.20 23.31
CA LEU A 60 16.16 -10.90 22.64
C LEU A 60 16.62 -9.73 23.54
N PRO A 61 16.29 -9.67 24.86
CA PRO A 61 16.82 -8.64 25.76
C PRO A 61 18.36 -8.53 25.72
N TYR A 62 19.07 -9.67 25.66
CA TYR A 62 20.53 -9.69 25.59
C TYR A 62 21.09 -9.11 24.29
N PHE A 63 20.34 -9.16 23.18
CA PHE A 63 20.73 -8.51 21.93
C PHE A 63 20.54 -7.01 22.01
N TYR A 64 19.45 -6.54 22.64
CA TYR A 64 19.23 -5.12 22.88
C TYR A 64 20.23 -4.53 23.87
N ASP A 65 20.56 -5.23 24.95
CA ASP A 65 21.62 -4.80 25.87
C ASP A 65 22.95 -4.65 25.14
N PHE A 66 23.31 -5.64 24.31
CA PHE A 66 24.52 -5.57 23.49
C PHE A 66 24.48 -4.40 22.50
N LEU A 67 23.34 -4.15 21.84
CA LEU A 67 23.16 -2.99 20.95
C LEU A 67 23.40 -1.68 21.71
N LEU A 68 22.72 -1.48 22.84
CA LEU A 68 22.79 -0.27 23.64
C LEU A 68 24.20 -0.05 24.19
N GLU A 69 24.88 -1.10 24.67
CA GLU A 69 26.25 -1.03 25.13
C GLU A 69 27.21 -0.59 24.02
N ASN A 70 27.01 -1.07 22.79
CA ASN A 70 27.83 -0.65 21.64
C ASN A 70 27.51 0.78 21.20
N ILE A 71 26.25 1.23 21.26
CA ILE A 71 25.91 2.64 21.03
C ILE A 71 26.55 3.52 22.11
N ASP A 72 26.50 3.12 23.37
CA ASP A 72 27.15 3.84 24.48
C ASP A 72 28.68 3.84 24.33
N ALA A 73 29.28 2.76 23.83
CA ALA A 73 30.70 2.71 23.45
C ALA A 73 31.02 3.69 22.31
N ALA A 74 30.17 3.79 21.29
CA ALA A 74 30.29 4.79 20.23
C ALA A 74 30.21 6.22 20.80
N LEU A 75 29.20 6.49 21.63
CA LEU A 75 28.97 7.78 22.28
C LEU A 75 30.10 8.20 23.24
N THR A 76 30.89 7.26 23.74
CA THR A 76 32.07 7.50 24.57
C THR A 76 33.39 7.48 23.78
N GLY A 77 33.35 7.27 22.47
CA GLY A 77 34.54 7.23 21.60
C GLY A 77 35.39 5.97 21.79
N ARG A 78 34.81 4.89 22.33
CA ARG A 78 35.48 3.61 22.57
C ARG A 78 35.44 2.68 21.35
N LEU A 79 34.54 2.91 20.39
CA LEU A 79 34.55 2.22 19.10
C LEU A 79 35.48 2.91 18.10
N LYS A 80 36.25 2.10 17.37
CA LYS A 80 37.21 2.58 16.36
C LYS A 80 36.52 3.06 15.08
N ASP A 81 35.54 2.30 14.62
CA ASP A 81 34.66 2.62 13.49
C ASP A 81 33.25 2.04 13.77
N GLY A 82 32.30 2.34 12.89
CA GLY A 82 30.91 1.89 13.04
C GLY A 82 30.55 0.63 12.26
N ILE A 83 31.52 -0.06 11.63
CA ILE A 83 31.22 -1.19 10.74
C ILE A 83 30.58 -2.33 11.52
N GLY A 84 31.13 -2.66 12.68
CA GLY A 84 30.59 -3.69 13.58
C GLY A 84 29.16 -3.41 14.01
N LEU A 85 28.96 -2.22 14.55
CA LEU A 85 27.65 -1.77 15.01
C LEU A 85 26.64 -1.77 13.87
N HIS A 86 27.00 -1.28 12.68
CA HIS A 86 26.14 -1.34 11.51
C HIS A 86 25.78 -2.78 11.14
N LYS A 87 26.77 -3.67 10.99
CA LYS A 87 26.53 -5.07 10.60
C LYS A 87 25.71 -5.83 11.64
N PHE A 88 25.93 -5.54 12.92
CA PHE A 88 25.14 -6.10 14.01
C PHE A 88 23.70 -5.59 13.96
N ALA A 89 23.49 -4.28 13.83
CA ALA A 89 22.15 -3.68 13.76
C ALA A 89 21.39 -4.17 12.51
N GLU A 90 22.03 -4.24 11.34
CA GLU A 90 21.48 -4.81 10.10
C GLU A 90 21.10 -6.29 10.29
N ALA A 91 21.91 -7.06 11.02
CA ALA A 91 21.61 -8.46 11.29
C ALA A 91 20.45 -8.62 12.28
N LEU A 92 20.30 -7.70 13.22
CA LEU A 92 19.22 -7.68 14.20
C LEU A 92 17.90 -7.20 13.56
N ALA A 93 17.94 -6.13 12.78
CA ALA A 93 16.81 -5.51 12.09
C ALA A 93 16.45 -6.25 10.79
N SER A 94 15.93 -7.48 10.90
CA SER A 94 15.54 -8.27 9.72
C SER A 94 14.22 -9.00 9.92
N ASP A 95 13.35 -8.95 8.91
CA ASP A 95 12.15 -9.78 8.78
C ASP A 95 12.43 -11.28 8.98
N LYS A 96 13.57 -11.74 8.48
CA LYS A 96 14.06 -13.13 8.54
C LYS A 96 14.51 -13.57 9.93
N PHE A 97 14.60 -12.65 10.88
CA PHE A 97 14.92 -12.95 12.26
C PHE A 97 13.78 -13.72 12.94
N PHE A 98 12.52 -13.36 12.65
CA PHE A 98 11.32 -13.98 13.25
C PHE A 98 10.59 -14.96 12.32
N HIS A 99 11.08 -15.18 11.10
CA HIS A 99 10.45 -16.09 10.16
C HIS A 99 10.62 -17.56 10.56
N THR A 100 9.73 -18.04 11.42
CA THR A 100 9.31 -19.45 11.42
C THR A 100 7.95 -19.68 12.07
N VAL A 101 7.18 -20.51 11.36
CA VAL A 101 6.06 -21.38 11.76
C VAL A 101 4.68 -20.75 11.87
N ASP A 102 3.80 -21.21 10.98
CA ASP A 102 2.36 -20.99 10.85
C ASP A 102 1.85 -19.69 10.22
N ARG A 103 0.79 -19.87 9.41
CA ARG A 103 -0.09 -18.83 8.86
C ARG A 103 -0.86 -18.06 9.95
N CYS A 104 -0.40 -18.10 11.21
CA CYS A 104 -0.96 -17.46 12.40
C CYS A 104 0.17 -16.89 13.29
N ARG A 105 0.61 -15.70 12.92
CA ARG A 105 1.67 -14.80 13.43
C ARG A 105 1.83 -14.55 14.96
N SER A 106 1.09 -15.17 15.87
CA SER A 106 0.84 -14.51 17.17
C SER A 106 1.98 -14.49 18.21
N LYS A 107 2.63 -15.61 18.56
CA LYS A 107 3.44 -15.67 19.81
C LYS A 107 4.81 -14.99 19.74
N SER A 108 5.68 -15.38 18.80
CA SER A 108 7.03 -14.79 18.70
C SER A 108 7.01 -13.31 18.32
N GLU A 109 6.01 -12.90 17.52
CA GLU A 109 5.76 -11.49 17.20
C GLU A 109 5.34 -10.71 18.46
N GLN A 110 4.45 -11.27 19.30
CA GLN A 110 4.08 -10.65 20.59
C GLN A 110 5.26 -10.57 21.55
N GLU A 111 6.11 -11.59 21.64
CA GLU A 111 7.31 -11.58 22.50
C GLU A 111 8.32 -10.53 22.02
N ALA A 112 8.53 -10.41 20.71
CA ALA A 112 9.36 -9.37 20.12
C ALA A 112 8.80 -7.97 20.39
N ASP A 113 7.49 -7.78 20.19
CA ASP A 113 6.78 -6.53 20.40
C ASP A 113 6.87 -6.05 21.84
N GLN A 114 6.65 -6.96 22.80
CA GLN A 114 6.80 -6.65 24.23
C GLN A 114 8.24 -6.24 24.57
N THR A 115 9.24 -6.92 23.99
CA THR A 115 10.65 -6.61 24.23
C THR A 115 11.02 -5.26 23.64
N ILE A 116 10.67 -4.98 22.38
CA ILE A 116 10.99 -3.67 21.80
C ILE A 116 10.25 -2.54 22.53
N ALA A 117 9.01 -2.76 22.95
CA ALA A 117 8.26 -1.79 23.75
C ALA A 117 8.98 -1.45 25.07
N SER A 118 9.55 -2.44 25.76
CA SER A 118 10.29 -2.20 27.01
C SER A 118 11.63 -1.48 26.80
N TYR A 119 12.29 -1.70 25.65
CA TYR A 119 13.56 -1.07 25.32
C TYR A 119 13.43 0.28 24.58
N ALA A 120 12.25 0.58 24.03
CA ALA A 120 12.00 1.78 23.23
C ALA A 120 12.47 3.09 23.91
N PRO A 121 12.18 3.36 25.20
CA PRO A 121 12.65 4.58 25.85
C PRO A 121 14.17 4.69 25.89
N ALA A 122 14.87 3.58 26.18
CA ALA A 122 16.32 3.54 26.25
C ALA A 122 16.95 3.77 24.87
N ILE A 123 16.40 3.15 23.82
CA ILE A 123 16.84 3.33 22.43
C ILE A 123 16.63 4.79 21.99
N CYS A 124 15.45 5.35 22.23
CA CYS A 124 15.13 6.73 21.86
C CYS A 124 16.05 7.75 22.54
N ALA A 125 16.40 7.53 23.81
CA ALA A 125 17.36 8.37 24.52
C ALA A 125 18.77 8.33 23.87
N ARG A 126 19.19 7.17 23.35
CA ARG A 126 20.46 7.06 22.60
C ARG A 126 20.36 7.70 21.23
N ILE A 127 19.24 7.55 20.51
CA ILE A 127 19.01 8.23 19.23
C ILE A 127 19.15 9.76 19.41
N ASP A 128 18.53 10.32 20.45
CA ASP A 128 18.67 11.75 20.79
C ASP A 128 20.14 12.15 21.03
N ALA A 129 20.86 11.41 21.88
CA ALA A 129 22.27 11.67 22.16
C ALA A 129 23.16 11.57 20.90
N VAL A 130 22.88 10.61 20.02
CA VAL A 130 23.59 10.41 18.76
C VAL A 130 23.37 11.58 17.82
N LEU A 131 22.14 12.08 17.72
CA LEU A 131 21.79 13.21 16.86
C LEU A 131 22.40 14.53 17.35
N GLN A 132 22.61 14.70 18.66
CA GLN A 132 23.21 15.91 19.25
C GLN A 132 24.75 15.98 19.13
N ARG A 133 25.42 14.88 18.80
CA ARG A 133 26.89 14.80 18.74
C ARG A 133 27.44 14.86 17.32
N GLU A 134 28.60 15.46 17.11
CA GLU A 134 29.38 15.33 15.87
C GLU A 134 30.13 13.99 15.80
N TRP A 135 30.09 13.36 14.62
CA TRP A 135 30.63 12.02 14.39
C TRP A 135 31.74 12.02 13.34
N PRO A 136 32.82 11.26 13.54
CA PRO A 136 33.80 10.99 12.50
C PRO A 136 33.17 10.27 11.29
N ALA A 137 33.69 10.51 10.09
CA ALA A 137 33.13 9.96 8.85
C ALA A 137 33.18 8.43 8.82
N GLU A 138 34.24 7.84 9.38
CA GLU A 138 34.47 6.40 9.51
C GLU A 138 33.42 5.68 10.37
N MET A 139 32.67 6.41 11.20
CA MET A 139 31.62 5.82 12.05
C MET A 139 30.38 5.42 11.28
N GLN A 140 30.20 5.86 10.03
CA GLN A 140 29.03 5.54 9.20
C GLN A 140 27.71 5.71 9.99
N THR A 141 27.63 6.78 10.78
CA THR A 141 26.57 6.94 11.80
C THR A 141 25.17 6.87 11.22
N GLY A 142 24.96 7.47 10.04
CA GLY A 142 23.69 7.37 9.33
C GLY A 142 23.25 5.93 9.08
N ALA A 143 24.17 5.09 8.61
CA ALA A 143 23.87 3.72 8.21
C ALA A 143 23.48 2.82 9.38
N TRP A 144 24.24 2.81 10.49
CA TRP A 144 23.84 1.98 11.63
C TRP A 144 22.62 2.53 12.35
N LEU A 145 22.41 3.84 12.36
CA LEU A 145 21.23 4.45 12.98
C LEU A 145 19.97 4.16 12.17
N ALA A 146 20.05 4.10 10.83
CA ALA A 146 18.96 3.64 9.96
C ALA A 146 18.48 2.24 10.37
N GLU A 147 19.41 1.30 10.60
CA GLU A 147 19.08 -0.06 11.06
C GLU A 147 18.39 -0.05 12.44
N VAL A 148 18.79 0.86 13.33
CA VAL A 148 18.13 1.03 14.64
C VAL A 148 16.67 1.51 14.47
N PHE A 149 16.38 2.39 13.50
CA PHE A 149 15.00 2.73 13.16
C PHE A 149 14.24 1.51 12.61
N CYS A 150 14.85 0.73 11.72
CA CYS A 150 14.23 -0.47 11.14
C CYS A 150 13.84 -1.54 12.18
N LEU A 151 14.48 -1.57 13.35
CA LEU A 151 14.06 -2.44 14.46
C LEU A 151 12.59 -2.23 14.83
N PHE A 152 12.12 -0.97 14.86
CA PHE A 152 10.73 -0.63 15.22
C PHE A 152 9.72 -1.11 14.19
N PHE A 153 10.13 -1.27 12.94
CA PHE A 153 9.30 -1.88 11.93
C PHE A 153 9.24 -3.41 12.09
N TYR A 154 10.41 -4.05 12.21
CA TYR A 154 10.50 -5.51 12.19
C TYR A 154 10.13 -6.20 13.50
N HIS A 155 10.32 -5.54 14.64
CA HIS A 155 10.12 -6.15 15.95
C HIS A 155 8.80 -5.72 16.61
N ALA A 156 8.12 -4.68 16.09
CA ALA A 156 6.79 -4.30 16.57
C ALA A 156 5.70 -5.10 15.87
N ALA A 157 4.67 -5.51 16.62
CA ALA A 157 3.55 -6.26 16.08
C ALA A 157 2.75 -5.43 15.06
N ALA A 158 2.16 -6.11 14.07
CA ALA A 158 1.37 -5.49 13.00
C ALA A 158 0.35 -4.45 13.50
N ASN A 159 -0.27 -4.74 14.65
CA ASN A 159 -1.33 -3.97 15.28
C ASN A 159 -0.86 -3.07 16.45
N ASN A 160 0.42 -3.08 16.84
CA ASN A 160 0.93 -2.20 17.90
C ASN A 160 1.54 -0.92 17.30
N HIS A 161 0.67 0.01 16.95
CA HIS A 161 1.08 1.29 16.39
C HIS A 161 1.95 2.11 17.34
N THR A 162 1.76 2.01 18.66
CA THR A 162 2.53 2.82 19.64
C THR A 162 4.00 2.43 19.62
N SER A 163 4.31 1.14 19.65
CA SER A 163 5.69 0.66 19.50
C SER A 163 6.25 1.05 18.13
N ARG A 164 5.52 0.78 17.05
CA ARG A 164 5.98 1.06 15.68
C ARG A 164 6.37 2.51 15.45
N ILE A 165 5.59 3.46 15.95
CA ILE A 165 5.84 4.89 15.72
C ILE A 165 6.70 5.53 16.82
N ALA A 166 7.20 4.75 17.79
CA ALA A 166 7.91 5.28 18.95
C ALA A 166 9.10 6.17 18.55
N THR A 167 9.79 5.86 17.45
CA THR A 167 10.94 6.63 16.95
C THR A 167 10.59 7.72 15.94
N ALA A 168 9.33 7.85 15.52
CA ALA A 168 8.91 8.79 14.49
C ALA A 168 9.37 10.25 14.73
N PRO A 169 9.37 10.79 15.97
CA PRO A 169 9.83 12.16 16.25
C PRO A 169 11.30 12.44 15.86
N TRP A 170 12.13 11.41 15.73
CA TRP A 170 13.56 11.55 15.41
C TRP A 170 13.87 11.33 13.92
N ILE A 171 12.91 10.86 13.13
CA ILE A 171 13.12 10.54 11.71
C ILE A 171 13.50 11.78 10.90
N VAL A 172 12.76 12.88 11.06
CA VAL A 172 13.07 14.12 10.32
C VAL A 172 14.41 14.74 10.75
N PRO A 173 14.74 14.87 12.05
CA PRO A 173 16.09 15.22 12.48
C PRO A 173 17.20 14.32 11.92
N PHE A 174 16.95 13.01 11.84
CA PHE A 174 17.86 12.03 11.28
C PHE A 174 18.10 12.26 9.78
N LEU A 175 17.03 12.30 8.98
CA LEU A 175 17.12 12.48 7.53
C LEU A 175 17.66 13.85 7.14
N ARG A 176 17.47 14.88 7.97
CA ARG A 176 18.12 16.19 7.75
C ARG A 176 19.65 16.08 7.72
N ARG A 177 20.20 15.16 8.51
CA ARG A 177 21.64 14.97 8.67
C ARG A 177 22.21 13.91 7.72
N TRP A 178 21.43 12.87 7.43
CA TRP A 178 21.81 11.77 6.54
C TRP A 178 20.67 11.47 5.54
N PRO A 179 20.43 12.37 4.57
CA PRO A 179 19.31 12.23 3.64
C PRO A 179 19.45 11.03 2.71
N GLU A 180 20.65 10.49 2.53
CA GLU A 180 20.91 9.28 1.74
C GLU A 180 20.44 7.99 2.43
N GLN A 181 20.07 8.04 3.70
CA GLN A 181 19.56 6.90 4.48
C GLN A 181 18.03 6.83 4.48
N GLU A 182 17.40 7.45 3.49
CA GLU A 182 15.96 7.31 3.27
C GLU A 182 15.62 5.84 2.98
N ASP A 183 14.76 5.26 3.79
CA ASP A 183 14.26 3.90 3.65
C ASP A 183 12.74 3.87 3.79
N ARG A 184 12.07 3.04 2.97
CA ARG A 184 10.60 2.95 2.94
C ARG A 184 10.00 2.57 4.29
N LEU A 185 10.68 1.74 5.08
CA LEU A 185 10.23 1.33 6.41
C LEU A 185 10.27 2.51 7.38
N ILE A 186 11.34 3.30 7.31
CA ILE A 186 11.47 4.53 8.10
C ILE A 186 10.36 5.51 7.74
N LEU A 187 10.15 5.77 6.45
CA LEU A 187 9.09 6.66 5.99
C LEU A 187 7.69 6.18 6.38
N SER A 188 7.44 4.86 6.39
CA SER A 188 6.14 4.31 6.81
C SER A 188 5.82 4.63 8.28
N MET A 189 6.81 4.63 9.17
CA MET A 189 6.61 5.03 10.57
C MET A 189 6.30 6.52 10.70
N LEU A 190 6.91 7.36 9.85
CA LEU A 190 6.62 8.79 9.81
C LEU A 190 5.20 9.06 9.30
N ASP A 191 4.77 8.36 8.24
CA ASP A 191 3.41 8.44 7.71
C ASP A 191 2.38 7.94 8.73
N ASP A 192 2.63 6.80 9.38
CA ASP A 192 1.77 6.24 10.44
C ASP A 192 1.63 7.19 11.64
N TRP A 193 2.69 7.91 12.00
CA TRP A 193 2.64 8.90 13.09
C TRP A 193 1.78 10.12 12.73
N CYS A 194 1.76 10.50 11.45
CA CYS A 194 0.88 11.52 10.89
C CYS A 194 0.99 12.91 11.58
N ASP A 195 2.15 13.25 12.15
CA ASP A 195 2.39 14.61 12.63
C ASP A 195 2.59 15.56 11.45
N VAL A 196 1.68 16.53 11.32
CA VAL A 196 1.63 17.46 10.18
C VAL A 196 2.92 18.27 10.06
N ALA A 197 3.51 18.72 11.18
CA ALA A 197 4.72 19.54 11.13
C ALA A 197 5.92 18.71 10.65
N ALA A 198 6.08 17.49 11.16
CA ALA A 198 7.15 16.59 10.75
C ALA A 198 7.00 16.14 9.30
N LEU A 199 5.79 15.76 8.87
CA LEU A 199 5.54 15.34 7.48
C LEU A 199 5.78 16.48 6.49
N SER A 200 5.26 17.68 6.77
CA SER A 200 5.54 18.87 5.95
C SER A 200 7.04 19.15 5.89
N GLU A 201 7.74 19.09 7.02
CA GLU A 201 9.19 19.30 7.05
C GLU A 201 9.95 18.26 6.21
N TYR A 202 9.59 16.98 6.30
CA TYR A 202 10.18 15.94 5.46
C TYR A 202 9.92 16.20 3.97
N LEU A 203 8.68 16.51 3.58
CA LEU A 203 8.35 16.79 2.18
C LEU A 203 9.19 17.95 1.61
N MET A 204 9.42 18.99 2.39
CA MET A 204 10.33 20.06 2.00
C MET A 204 11.78 19.57 1.87
N LEU A 205 12.29 18.87 2.89
CA LEU A 205 13.66 18.36 2.90
C LEU A 205 13.94 17.49 1.67
N GLU A 206 13.00 16.60 1.33
CA GLU A 206 13.08 15.72 0.19
C GLU A 206 13.03 16.50 -1.14
N ALA A 207 12.17 17.50 -1.26
CA ALA A 207 12.12 18.37 -2.43
C ALA A 207 13.46 19.13 -2.66
N GLU A 208 14.06 19.66 -1.60
CA GLU A 208 15.36 20.34 -1.67
C GLU A 208 16.49 19.38 -2.03
N ASN A 209 16.51 18.18 -1.43
CA ASN A 209 17.53 17.17 -1.67
C ASN A 209 17.46 16.62 -3.10
N ALA A 210 16.26 16.29 -3.56
CA ALA A 210 16.02 15.81 -4.91
C ALA A 210 16.53 16.82 -5.94
N ARG A 211 16.18 18.10 -5.76
CA ARG A 211 16.65 19.20 -6.62
C ARG A 211 18.16 19.35 -6.58
N ARG A 212 18.78 19.35 -5.40
CA ARG A 212 20.25 19.49 -5.25
C ARG A 212 21.00 18.36 -5.95
N GLN A 213 20.43 17.16 -5.95
CA GLN A 213 21.01 15.96 -6.56
C GLN A 213 20.57 15.78 -8.02
N SER A 214 19.76 16.68 -8.57
CA SER A 214 19.18 16.56 -9.92
C SER A 214 18.46 15.21 -10.16
N ARG A 215 17.72 14.75 -9.15
CA ARG A 215 16.87 13.55 -9.23
C ARG A 215 15.41 13.91 -9.02
N SER A 216 14.50 13.03 -9.42
CA SER A 216 13.09 13.16 -9.07
C SER A 216 12.87 12.85 -7.58
N VAL A 217 11.82 13.45 -7.00
CA VAL A 217 11.39 13.11 -5.64
C VAL A 217 10.91 11.66 -5.54
N GLY A 218 11.16 11.06 -4.38
CA GLY A 218 10.73 9.73 -4.02
C GLY A 218 9.83 9.72 -2.78
N GLY A 219 9.79 8.57 -2.12
CA GLY A 219 9.16 8.43 -0.80
C GLY A 219 7.74 8.97 -0.72
N LEU A 220 7.47 9.73 0.33
CA LEU A 220 6.11 10.20 0.64
C LEU A 220 5.56 11.24 -0.35
N TRP A 221 6.38 11.81 -1.24
CA TRP A 221 5.85 12.65 -2.34
C TRP A 221 5.01 11.82 -3.31
N ASN A 222 5.52 10.64 -3.69
CA ASN A 222 4.82 9.72 -4.58
C ASN A 222 3.57 9.14 -3.91
N ASP A 223 3.63 8.87 -2.60
CA ASP A 223 2.46 8.39 -1.86
C ASP A 223 1.40 9.51 -1.72
N MET A 224 1.82 10.77 -1.56
CA MET A 224 0.93 11.92 -1.38
C MET A 224 0.14 12.32 -2.64
N MET A 225 0.79 12.32 -3.82
CA MET A 225 0.17 12.80 -5.06
C MET A 225 0.87 12.27 -6.31
N GLY A 226 0.22 12.41 -7.45
CA GLY A 226 0.73 12.03 -8.76
C GLY A 226 0.29 10.64 -9.21
N ILE A 227 1.05 10.05 -10.13
CA ILE A 227 0.66 8.79 -10.80
C ILE A 227 0.68 7.59 -9.83
N TYR A 228 1.54 7.64 -8.81
CA TYR A 228 1.75 6.56 -7.85
C TYR A 228 1.14 6.83 -6.47
N ALA A 229 0.21 7.80 -6.38
CA ALA A 229 -0.43 8.19 -5.13
C ALA A 229 -1.07 7.01 -4.40
N ASP A 230 -0.69 6.80 -3.14
CA ASP A 230 -1.29 5.79 -2.26
C ASP A 230 -2.42 6.42 -1.44
N LYS A 231 -3.66 6.14 -1.86
CA LYS A 231 -4.88 6.65 -1.22
C LYS A 231 -5.05 6.19 0.24
N ARG A 232 -4.33 5.15 0.66
CA ARG A 232 -4.35 4.62 2.03
C ARG A 232 -3.38 5.37 2.94
N SER A 233 -2.35 6.00 2.38
CA SER A 233 -1.34 6.76 3.14
C SER A 233 -1.94 7.97 3.86
N ASN A 234 -1.35 8.34 4.98
CA ASN A 234 -1.78 9.51 5.72
C ASN A 234 -1.37 10.81 5.01
N VAL A 235 -0.23 10.82 4.32
CA VAL A 235 0.19 11.94 3.48
C VAL A 235 -0.80 12.25 2.37
N TYR A 236 -1.39 11.24 1.71
CA TYR A 236 -2.45 11.47 0.71
C TYR A 236 -3.71 12.07 1.36
N ARG A 237 -4.19 11.46 2.45
CA ARG A 237 -5.40 11.89 3.16
C ARG A 237 -5.31 13.31 3.70
N HIS A 238 -4.11 13.74 4.09
CA HIS A 238 -3.85 15.07 4.64
C HIS A 238 -3.11 16.01 3.68
N ALA A 239 -2.94 15.64 2.41
CA ALA A 239 -2.09 16.35 1.45
C ALA A 239 -2.34 17.87 1.40
N LYS A 240 -3.62 18.27 1.38
CA LYS A 240 -4.00 19.69 1.38
C LYS A 240 -3.51 20.44 2.63
N GLN A 241 -3.63 19.82 3.80
CA GLN A 241 -3.20 20.40 5.06
C GLN A 241 -1.67 20.51 5.13
N LEU A 242 -0.98 19.44 4.70
CA LEU A 242 0.49 19.39 4.67
C LEU A 242 1.06 20.47 3.75
N LEU A 243 0.52 20.61 2.54
CA LEU A 243 0.96 21.64 1.60
C LEU A 243 0.54 23.04 2.03
N ALA A 244 -0.64 23.23 2.64
CA ALA A 244 -1.03 24.52 3.20
C ALA A 244 -0.03 24.98 4.28
N ALA A 245 0.38 24.09 5.18
CA ALA A 245 1.42 24.38 6.18
C ALA A 245 2.77 24.76 5.54
N LEU A 246 3.06 24.23 4.36
CA LEU A 246 4.24 24.56 3.55
C LEU A 246 4.09 25.81 2.68
N SER A 247 2.89 26.36 2.51
CA SER A 247 2.65 27.52 1.63
C SER A 247 2.32 28.81 2.40
N THR A 248 1.94 28.72 3.68
CA THR A 248 1.52 29.88 4.50
C THR A 248 2.62 30.52 5.35
N GLY A 249 3.87 30.06 5.24
CA GLY A 249 4.99 30.68 5.96
C GLY A 249 5.46 31.94 5.24
N ASP A 250 5.43 33.10 5.92
CA ASP A 250 5.88 34.40 5.39
C ASP A 250 7.39 34.47 5.02
N GLU A 251 8.15 33.37 5.18
CA GLU A 251 9.62 33.32 5.00
C GLU A 251 10.12 32.09 4.22
N ILE A 252 9.39 31.63 3.19
CA ILE A 252 9.91 30.56 2.32
C ILE A 252 10.72 31.17 1.18
N SER A 253 12.00 30.81 1.10
CA SER A 253 12.91 31.30 0.06
C SER A 253 12.41 30.93 -1.35
N PRO A 254 12.74 31.75 -2.38
CA PRO A 254 12.41 31.42 -3.77
C PRO A 254 12.89 30.03 -4.19
N ASP A 255 14.07 29.60 -3.73
CA ASP A 255 14.64 28.28 -4.04
C ASP A 255 13.81 27.14 -3.45
N ARG A 256 13.26 27.30 -2.24
CA ARG A 256 12.39 26.31 -1.60
C ARG A 256 11.03 26.22 -2.29
N LYS A 257 10.46 27.36 -2.66
CA LYS A 257 9.23 27.44 -3.45
C LYS A 257 9.38 26.68 -4.77
N GLU A 258 10.47 26.96 -5.46
CA GLU A 258 10.83 26.30 -6.70
C GLU A 258 11.11 24.79 -6.53
N ALA A 259 11.71 24.36 -5.42
CA ALA A 259 11.88 22.94 -5.10
C ALA A 259 10.53 22.21 -4.93
N LEU A 260 9.56 22.82 -4.21
CA LEU A 260 8.22 22.25 -4.05
C LEU A 260 7.47 22.10 -5.37
N LEU A 261 7.56 23.10 -6.25
CA LEU A 261 6.92 23.05 -7.57
C LEU A 261 7.54 21.96 -8.45
N CYS A 262 8.87 21.82 -8.44
CA CYS A 262 9.54 20.75 -9.17
C CYS A 262 9.18 19.36 -8.60
N ALA A 263 9.15 19.21 -7.27
CA ALA A 263 8.72 17.97 -6.64
C ALA A 263 7.31 17.55 -7.08
N ALA A 264 6.36 18.48 -7.11
CA ALA A 264 5.01 18.20 -7.59
C ALA A 264 4.93 17.87 -9.09
N LEU A 265 5.84 18.39 -9.91
CA LEU A 265 5.95 18.04 -11.33
C LEU A 265 6.58 16.65 -11.53
N ASP A 266 7.55 16.28 -10.70
CA ASP A 266 8.21 14.97 -10.74
C ASP A 266 7.23 13.82 -10.48
N THR A 267 6.25 14.01 -9.59
CA THR A 267 5.22 12.98 -9.30
C THR A 267 4.30 12.69 -10.50
N LEU A 268 4.30 13.55 -11.52
CA LEU A 268 3.56 13.35 -12.77
C LEU A 268 4.36 12.61 -13.85
N ASN A 269 5.61 12.19 -13.55
CA ASN A 269 6.49 11.43 -14.44
C ASN A 269 6.64 12.05 -15.85
N LEU A 270 6.70 13.39 -15.93
CA LEU A 270 6.77 14.12 -17.20
C LEU A 270 8.15 14.05 -17.87
N ALA A 271 9.17 13.59 -17.15
CA ALA A 271 10.56 13.55 -17.63
C ALA A 271 10.81 12.49 -18.71
N SER A 272 9.98 11.44 -18.81
CA SER A 272 10.09 10.50 -19.91
C SER A 272 9.64 11.17 -21.21
N LYS A 273 10.55 11.29 -22.18
CA LYS A 273 10.31 11.84 -23.54
C LYS A 273 9.28 11.06 -24.38
N LYS A 274 8.47 10.20 -23.76
CA LYS A 274 7.44 9.40 -24.42
C LYS A 274 6.13 10.19 -24.43
N PRO A 275 5.43 10.29 -25.58
CA PRO A 275 4.12 10.95 -25.67
C PRO A 275 3.08 10.43 -24.67
N GLU A 276 3.17 9.15 -24.29
CA GLU A 276 2.24 8.50 -23.35
C GLU A 276 2.33 9.09 -21.94
N SER A 277 3.50 9.57 -21.50
CA SER A 277 3.68 10.13 -20.16
C SER A 277 2.87 11.40 -19.92
N ARG A 278 2.67 12.20 -20.98
CA ARG A 278 1.83 13.40 -20.90
C ARG A 278 0.35 13.05 -20.83
N LYS A 279 -0.08 12.00 -21.53
CA LYS A 279 -1.47 11.49 -21.43
C LYS A 279 -1.75 10.92 -20.04
N GLU A 280 -0.81 10.16 -19.47
CA GLU A 280 -0.90 9.61 -18.11
C GLU A 280 -1.00 10.73 -17.07
N ALA A 281 -0.17 11.78 -17.19
CA ALA A 281 -0.25 12.94 -16.32
C ALA A 281 -1.61 13.65 -16.41
N TYR A 282 -2.15 13.86 -17.62
CA TYR A 282 -3.48 14.45 -17.77
C TYR A 282 -4.58 13.57 -17.19
N ALA A 283 -4.52 12.26 -17.41
CA ALA A 283 -5.45 11.32 -16.82
C ALA A 283 -5.39 11.35 -15.29
N CYS A 284 -4.19 11.34 -14.71
CA CYS A 284 -3.97 11.51 -13.27
C CYS A 284 -4.61 12.80 -12.76
N ILE A 285 -4.32 13.94 -13.38
CA ILE A 285 -4.91 15.24 -13.02
C ILE A 285 -6.44 15.21 -13.10
N ARG A 286 -7.04 14.58 -14.13
CA ARG A 286 -8.51 14.50 -14.29
C ARG A 286 -9.18 13.52 -13.33
N ARG A 287 -8.50 12.45 -12.94
CA ARG A 287 -9.08 11.36 -12.14
C ARG A 287 -8.85 11.50 -10.65
N ASP A 288 -7.76 12.15 -10.24
CA ASP A 288 -7.40 12.29 -8.84
C ASP A 288 -7.63 13.73 -8.33
N PRO A 289 -8.71 13.97 -7.56
CA PRO A 289 -8.98 15.29 -7.02
C PRO A 289 -7.95 15.75 -5.99
N VAL A 290 -7.25 14.85 -5.28
CA VAL A 290 -6.22 15.25 -4.31
C VAL A 290 -5.03 15.82 -5.06
N THR A 291 -4.48 15.07 -6.01
CA THR A 291 -3.39 15.53 -6.89
C THR A 291 -3.74 16.86 -7.56
N ARG A 292 -4.92 16.98 -8.17
CA ARG A 292 -5.36 18.23 -8.82
C ARG A 292 -5.38 19.41 -7.85
N ASN A 293 -5.91 19.21 -6.65
CA ASN A 293 -6.00 20.29 -5.66
C ASN A 293 -4.63 20.67 -5.11
N CYS A 294 -3.73 19.70 -4.90
CA CYS A 294 -2.36 19.96 -4.46
C CYS A 294 -1.59 20.78 -5.51
N LEU A 295 -1.72 20.42 -6.79
CA LEU A 295 -1.15 21.18 -7.90
C LEU A 295 -1.70 22.61 -7.95
N LYS A 296 -3.02 22.78 -7.83
CA LYS A 296 -3.67 24.10 -7.78
C LYS A 296 -3.15 24.94 -6.60
N LEU A 297 -3.15 24.37 -5.39
CA LEU A 297 -2.67 25.04 -4.18
C LEU A 297 -1.21 25.53 -4.33
N LEU A 298 -0.32 24.68 -4.82
CA LEU A 298 1.08 25.03 -5.03
C LEU A 298 1.24 26.13 -6.07
N ALA A 299 0.57 26.01 -7.22
CA ALA A 299 0.63 26.99 -8.30
C ALA A 299 0.07 28.37 -7.88
N ASP A 300 -1.04 28.38 -7.13
CA ASP A 300 -1.68 29.61 -6.63
C ASP A 300 -0.83 30.30 -5.56
N SER A 301 -0.10 29.53 -4.75
CA SER A 301 0.79 30.09 -3.72
C SER A 301 2.06 30.75 -4.29
N MET A 302 2.34 30.58 -5.59
CA MET A 302 3.62 30.96 -6.22
C MET A 302 3.43 31.53 -7.63
N SER A 303 2.51 32.49 -7.79
CA SER A 303 2.05 33.00 -9.10
C SER A 303 3.17 33.43 -10.07
N ASP A 304 4.25 34.05 -9.57
CA ASP A 304 5.33 34.61 -10.40
C ASP A 304 6.41 33.59 -10.81
N ASN A 305 6.24 32.29 -10.51
CA ASN A 305 7.23 31.25 -10.77
C ASN A 305 6.98 30.49 -12.11
N PRO A 306 8.01 30.24 -12.96
CA PRO A 306 7.86 29.49 -14.22
C PRO A 306 7.33 28.05 -14.08
N SER A 307 7.73 27.34 -13.02
CA SER A 307 7.24 26.00 -12.70
C SER A 307 5.76 26.03 -12.28
N ALA A 308 5.32 27.11 -11.60
CA ALA A 308 3.90 27.32 -11.31
C ALA A 308 3.08 27.56 -12.59
N GLU A 309 3.63 28.30 -13.56
CA GLU A 309 2.99 28.47 -14.88
C GLU A 309 2.90 27.16 -15.66
N THR A 310 3.93 26.32 -15.55
CA THR A 310 3.93 24.96 -16.11
C THR A 310 2.79 24.13 -15.51
N ILE A 311 2.61 24.16 -14.19
CA ILE A 311 1.51 23.48 -13.50
C ILE A 311 0.14 24.03 -13.98
N ARG A 312 -0.04 25.35 -14.07
CA ARG A 312 -1.30 25.96 -14.56
C ARG A 312 -1.61 25.55 -16.01
N THR A 313 -0.60 25.52 -16.85
CA THR A 313 -0.71 25.05 -18.24
C THR A 313 -1.14 23.57 -18.25
N LEU A 314 -0.49 22.70 -17.48
CA LEU A 314 -0.84 21.29 -17.38
C LEU A 314 -2.26 21.07 -16.87
N LEU A 315 -2.70 21.83 -15.86
CA LEU A 315 -4.07 21.77 -15.35
C LEU A 315 -5.07 22.14 -16.44
N THR A 316 -4.81 23.22 -17.18
CA THR A 316 -5.68 23.70 -18.27
C THR A 316 -5.71 22.71 -19.44
N GLU A 317 -4.56 22.20 -19.85
CA GLU A 317 -4.42 21.18 -20.89
C GLU A 317 -5.11 19.87 -20.49
N ALA A 318 -4.99 19.45 -19.23
CA ALA A 318 -5.65 18.25 -18.73
C ALA A 318 -7.17 18.39 -18.75
N GLU A 319 -7.71 19.57 -18.39
CA GLU A 319 -9.15 19.88 -18.43
C GLU A 319 -9.69 19.97 -19.87
N SER A 320 -8.86 20.42 -20.83
CA SER A 320 -9.24 20.61 -22.24
C SER A 320 -8.92 19.44 -23.16
N ALA A 321 -8.09 18.50 -22.72
CA ALA A 321 -7.76 17.30 -23.48
C ALA A 321 -9.03 16.48 -23.76
N SER A 322 -9.25 16.20 -25.06
CA SER A 322 -10.36 15.39 -25.56
C SER A 322 -10.51 14.10 -24.76
N LYS A 323 -11.71 13.85 -24.26
CA LYS A 323 -12.11 12.55 -23.72
C LYS A 323 -11.95 11.56 -24.86
N SER A 324 -11.01 10.62 -24.75
CA SER A 324 -10.93 9.54 -25.74
C SER A 324 -12.30 8.87 -25.79
N ALA A 325 -12.84 8.68 -27.00
CA ALA A 325 -13.99 7.81 -27.18
C ALA A 325 -13.56 6.41 -26.71
N GLY A 326 -13.96 6.04 -25.49
CA GLY A 326 -13.60 4.77 -24.89
C GLY A 326 -14.22 3.61 -25.67
N THR A 327 -13.60 2.45 -25.55
CA THR A 327 -14.11 1.16 -25.99
C THR A 327 -15.48 0.87 -25.36
N TYR A 328 -15.68 1.29 -24.12
CA TYR A 328 -16.87 1.02 -23.33
C TYR A 328 -17.80 2.24 -23.24
N ASN A 329 -19.06 2.10 -23.65
CA ASN A 329 -20.06 3.16 -23.54
C ASN A 329 -20.92 2.98 -22.26
N LEU A 330 -20.73 3.86 -21.27
CA LEU A 330 -21.53 3.88 -20.03
C LEU A 330 -22.92 4.55 -20.17
N ASN A 331 -23.18 5.21 -21.29
CA ASN A 331 -24.43 5.91 -21.57
C ASN A 331 -25.36 5.10 -22.49
N GLN A 332 -25.20 3.77 -22.49
CA GLN A 332 -26.10 2.87 -23.20
C GLN A 332 -27.49 2.90 -22.55
N ILE A 333 -28.52 2.80 -23.40
CA ILE A 333 -29.90 2.59 -22.97
C ILE A 333 -30.28 1.19 -23.49
N PRO A 334 -30.46 0.19 -22.61
CA PRO A 334 -30.81 -1.16 -23.04
C PRO A 334 -32.10 -1.17 -23.85
N SER A 335 -32.05 -1.79 -25.02
CA SER A 335 -33.23 -2.07 -25.85
C SER A 335 -34.14 -3.11 -25.20
N VAL A 336 -33.55 -4.01 -24.40
CA VAL A 336 -34.23 -5.02 -23.59
C VAL A 336 -33.79 -4.85 -22.12
N PRO A 337 -34.61 -4.24 -21.25
CA PRO A 337 -34.26 -4.04 -19.85
C PRO A 337 -34.48 -5.33 -19.05
N PHE A 338 -33.49 -5.74 -18.27
CA PHE A 338 -33.62 -6.82 -17.28
C PHE A 338 -34.10 -6.25 -15.94
N ALA A 339 -35.05 -6.92 -15.30
CA ALA A 339 -35.49 -6.64 -13.94
C ALA A 339 -34.53 -7.21 -12.87
N ASP A 340 -33.76 -8.24 -13.20
CA ASP A 340 -32.80 -8.90 -12.32
C ASP A 340 -31.38 -8.81 -12.87
N ILE A 341 -30.52 -8.06 -12.17
CA ILE A 341 -29.12 -7.88 -12.56
C ILE A 341 -28.30 -9.17 -12.43
N GLY A 342 -28.63 -10.05 -11.48
CA GLY A 342 -27.94 -11.33 -11.32
C GLY A 342 -28.12 -12.23 -12.54
N LEU A 343 -29.36 -12.35 -13.03
CA LEU A 343 -29.64 -13.09 -14.27
C LEU A 343 -28.97 -12.43 -15.47
N LYS A 344 -29.01 -11.10 -15.56
CA LYS A 344 -28.34 -10.36 -16.63
C LYS A 344 -26.84 -10.66 -16.66
N ILE A 345 -26.17 -10.68 -15.51
CA ILE A 345 -24.74 -11.00 -15.40
C ILE A 345 -24.46 -12.44 -15.87
N ALA A 346 -25.29 -13.42 -15.52
CA ALA A 346 -25.15 -14.78 -16.03
C ALA A 346 -25.28 -14.85 -17.57
N VAL A 347 -26.22 -14.10 -18.14
CA VAL A 347 -26.38 -13.98 -19.60
C VAL A 347 -25.17 -13.31 -20.26
N ILE A 348 -24.61 -12.28 -19.63
CA ILE A 348 -23.39 -11.62 -20.12
C ILE A 348 -22.20 -12.58 -20.05
N ASP A 349 -22.02 -13.33 -18.96
CA ASP A 349 -20.93 -14.33 -18.86
C ASP A 349 -20.99 -15.35 -20.00
N GLU A 350 -22.18 -15.89 -20.26
CA GLU A 350 -22.42 -16.85 -21.34
C GLU A 350 -22.12 -16.26 -22.72
N LEU A 351 -22.73 -15.10 -23.04
CA LEU A 351 -22.61 -14.51 -24.37
C LEU A 351 -21.26 -13.86 -24.62
N MET A 352 -20.65 -13.20 -23.63
CA MET A 352 -19.43 -12.40 -23.80
C MET A 352 -18.16 -13.20 -23.50
N TYR A 353 -18.14 -14.00 -22.43
CA TYR A 353 -16.92 -14.63 -21.93
C TYR A 353 -16.78 -16.10 -22.37
N ARG A 354 -17.88 -16.86 -22.37
CA ARG A 354 -17.87 -18.28 -22.76
C ARG A 354 -17.98 -18.47 -24.27
N ARG A 355 -18.89 -17.74 -24.91
CA ARG A 355 -19.18 -17.89 -26.36
C ARG A 355 -18.63 -16.79 -27.25
N ASP A 356 -18.12 -15.70 -26.68
CA ASP A 356 -17.49 -14.59 -27.42
C ASP A 356 -18.41 -13.92 -28.48
N LEU A 357 -19.73 -13.95 -28.27
CA LEU A 357 -20.76 -13.39 -29.16
C LEU A 357 -21.11 -11.93 -28.84
N LEU A 358 -21.09 -11.54 -27.56
CA LEU A 358 -21.37 -10.17 -27.12
C LEU A 358 -20.05 -9.38 -27.04
N LYS A 359 -19.98 -8.23 -27.72
CA LYS A 359 -18.76 -7.42 -27.88
C LYS A 359 -19.00 -5.94 -27.55
N PRO A 360 -17.96 -5.20 -27.12
CA PRO A 360 -16.61 -5.67 -26.79
C PRO A 360 -16.58 -6.45 -25.46
N ARG A 361 -15.63 -7.39 -25.31
CA ARG A 361 -15.35 -8.04 -24.02
C ARG A 361 -14.81 -7.00 -23.04
N LEU A 362 -15.38 -6.93 -21.85
CA LEU A 362 -14.86 -6.04 -20.80
C LEU A 362 -13.58 -6.63 -20.22
N LEU A 363 -12.55 -5.80 -20.14
CA LEU A 363 -11.29 -6.08 -19.48
C LEU A 363 -11.04 -4.95 -18.49
N LEU A 364 -10.88 -5.26 -17.20
CA LEU A 364 -10.69 -4.30 -16.12
C LEU A 364 -9.56 -3.32 -16.43
N ASP A 365 -8.40 -3.83 -16.88
CA ASP A 365 -7.24 -2.99 -17.15
C ASP A 365 -7.50 -1.99 -18.29
N THR A 366 -8.31 -2.36 -19.29
CA THR A 366 -8.71 -1.45 -20.37
C THR A 366 -9.76 -0.47 -19.87
N PHE A 367 -10.77 -0.95 -19.14
CA PHE A 367 -11.83 -0.13 -18.58
C PHE A 367 -11.27 0.95 -17.64
N ALA A 368 -10.40 0.57 -16.69
CA ALA A 368 -9.73 1.48 -15.76
C ALA A 368 -8.88 2.53 -16.48
N LYS A 369 -8.22 2.16 -17.58
CA LYS A 369 -7.44 3.10 -18.41
C LYS A 369 -8.30 4.12 -19.14
N GLU A 370 -9.54 3.78 -19.48
CA GLU A 370 -10.45 4.65 -20.24
C GLU A 370 -11.37 5.46 -19.32
N TYR A 371 -11.74 4.93 -18.16
CA TYR A 371 -12.69 5.55 -17.24
C TYR A 371 -12.14 6.87 -16.67
N GLU A 372 -12.90 7.97 -16.78
CA GLU A 372 -12.43 9.30 -16.36
C GLU A 372 -12.98 9.77 -15.01
N GLY A 373 -14.02 9.12 -14.47
CA GLY A 373 -14.68 9.58 -13.25
C GLY A 373 -13.79 9.52 -12.01
N ARG A 374 -12.90 8.53 -11.95
CA ARG A 374 -11.86 8.36 -10.91
C ARG A 374 -10.77 7.41 -11.41
N ASN A 375 -9.69 7.30 -10.64
CA ASN A 375 -8.72 6.22 -10.84
C ASN A 375 -9.26 4.93 -10.22
N ILE A 376 -9.49 3.91 -11.05
CA ILE A 376 -9.86 2.55 -10.64
C ILE A 376 -8.56 1.76 -10.49
N ASP A 377 -8.32 1.20 -9.31
CA ASP A 377 -7.10 0.49 -8.94
C ASP A 377 -7.45 -0.94 -8.50
N ARG A 378 -6.86 -1.95 -9.15
CA ARG A 378 -7.15 -3.36 -8.87
C ARG A 378 -6.86 -3.74 -7.41
N GLU A 379 -5.75 -3.26 -6.84
CA GLU A 379 -5.32 -3.58 -5.48
C GLU A 379 -6.15 -2.86 -4.41
N ALA A 380 -6.70 -1.69 -4.75
CA ALA A 380 -7.53 -0.91 -3.85
C ALA A 380 -9.01 -1.30 -3.93
N ASP A 381 -9.53 -1.45 -5.14
CA ASP A 381 -10.94 -1.63 -5.45
C ASP A 381 -11.34 -3.11 -5.62
N GLY A 382 -10.37 -4.02 -5.80
CA GLY A 382 -10.63 -5.42 -6.17
C GLY A 382 -11.19 -6.31 -5.06
N TYR A 383 -11.30 -5.80 -3.82
CA TYR A 383 -11.88 -6.51 -2.67
C TYR A 383 -13.41 -6.39 -2.58
N ALA A 384 -14.04 -5.78 -3.59
CA ALA A 384 -15.49 -5.77 -3.76
C ALA A 384 -15.82 -5.65 -5.25
N VAL A 385 -17.12 -5.77 -5.58
CA VAL A 385 -17.63 -5.42 -6.90
C VAL A 385 -17.31 -3.95 -7.23
N ILE A 386 -16.58 -3.72 -8.32
CA ILE A 386 -16.22 -2.38 -8.80
C ILE A 386 -17.48 -1.68 -9.33
N PRO A 387 -17.95 -0.59 -8.69
CA PRO A 387 -19.26 0.00 -9.01
C PRO A 387 -19.39 0.46 -10.46
N GLU A 388 -18.33 0.97 -11.07
CA GLU A 388 -18.33 1.46 -12.44
C GLU A 388 -18.47 0.34 -13.48
N ILE A 389 -17.88 -0.82 -13.19
CA ILE A 389 -18.01 -2.01 -14.05
C ILE A 389 -19.42 -2.60 -13.89
N PHE A 390 -19.92 -2.62 -12.66
CA PHE A 390 -21.29 -3.01 -12.38
C PHE A 390 -22.31 -2.12 -13.11
N GLU A 391 -22.17 -0.79 -13.04
CA GLU A 391 -23.01 0.16 -13.79
C GLU A 391 -22.93 -0.06 -15.30
N TYR A 392 -21.73 -0.36 -15.82
CA TYR A 392 -21.56 -0.70 -17.23
C TYR A 392 -22.38 -1.94 -17.60
N PHE A 393 -22.30 -3.04 -16.84
CA PHE A 393 -23.05 -4.25 -17.13
C PHE A 393 -24.56 -4.07 -16.93
N GLU A 394 -24.97 -3.27 -15.94
CA GLU A 394 -26.37 -2.90 -15.74
C GLU A 394 -26.94 -2.19 -16.97
N ARG A 395 -26.15 -1.32 -17.61
CA ARG A 395 -26.57 -0.55 -18.81
C ARG A 395 -26.23 -1.20 -20.15
N LEU A 396 -25.45 -2.27 -20.16
CA LEU A 396 -25.02 -2.95 -21.37
C LEU A 396 -26.23 -3.39 -22.18
N ASP A 397 -26.32 -2.95 -23.43
CA ASP A 397 -27.37 -3.38 -24.33
C ASP A 397 -27.07 -4.79 -24.85
N ILE A 398 -28.05 -5.68 -24.77
CA ILE A 398 -27.97 -7.04 -25.31
C ILE A 398 -29.11 -7.18 -26.32
N PRO A 399 -28.80 -7.17 -27.63
CA PRO A 399 -29.83 -7.32 -28.65
C PRO A 399 -30.62 -8.61 -28.47
N GLN A 400 -31.94 -8.55 -28.69
CA GLN A 400 -32.82 -9.73 -28.60
C GLN A 400 -32.33 -10.90 -29.47
N SER A 401 -31.66 -10.64 -30.59
CA SER A 401 -31.05 -11.69 -31.42
C SER A 401 -30.00 -12.52 -30.69
N LEU A 402 -29.18 -11.91 -29.81
CA LEU A 402 -28.20 -12.64 -29.00
C LEU A 402 -28.87 -13.33 -27.81
N LEU A 403 -29.89 -12.71 -27.21
CA LEU A 403 -30.66 -13.33 -26.13
C LEU A 403 -31.35 -14.63 -26.60
N ASN A 404 -31.78 -14.68 -27.86
CA ASN A 404 -32.33 -15.89 -28.46
C ASN A 404 -31.30 -17.02 -28.62
N GLU A 405 -30.01 -16.72 -28.60
CA GLU A 405 -28.95 -17.74 -28.69
C GLU A 405 -28.69 -18.45 -27.36
N VAL A 406 -29.23 -17.94 -26.24
CA VAL A 406 -28.99 -18.49 -24.90
C VAL A 406 -29.87 -19.73 -24.70
N GLU A 407 -29.26 -20.91 -24.74
CA GLU A 407 -29.92 -22.20 -24.45
C GLU A 407 -29.57 -22.76 -23.07
N GLU A 408 -28.37 -22.46 -22.58
CA GLU A 408 -27.83 -22.92 -21.31
C GLU A 408 -27.12 -21.74 -20.62
N LEU A 409 -27.26 -21.66 -19.29
CA LEU A 409 -26.46 -20.77 -18.45
C LEU A 409 -25.65 -21.62 -17.49
N TYR A 410 -24.34 -21.39 -17.43
CA TYR A 410 -23.47 -21.99 -16.42
C TYR A 410 -22.99 -20.91 -15.45
N ILE A 411 -23.29 -21.09 -14.16
CA ILE A 411 -22.94 -20.17 -13.08
C ILE A 411 -21.86 -20.84 -12.23
N ASP A 412 -20.64 -20.33 -12.32
CA ASP A 412 -19.50 -20.84 -11.55
C ASP A 412 -19.48 -20.24 -10.14
N GLY A 413 -19.51 -21.09 -9.12
CA GLY A 413 -19.46 -20.71 -7.71
C GLY A 413 -18.11 -20.15 -7.23
N GLY A 414 -17.06 -20.17 -8.04
CA GLY A 414 -15.75 -19.57 -7.69
C GLY A 414 -14.72 -20.53 -7.11
N PHE A 415 -15.15 -21.69 -6.60
CA PHE A 415 -14.24 -22.64 -5.92
C PHE A 415 -13.18 -23.26 -6.84
N ASP A 416 -13.44 -23.35 -8.15
CA ASP A 416 -12.54 -23.96 -9.15
C ASP A 416 -11.95 -22.93 -10.14
N GLY A 417 -11.72 -21.70 -9.68
CA GLY A 417 -11.14 -20.61 -10.49
C GLY A 417 -12.17 -19.62 -11.06
N GLY A 418 -13.46 -19.84 -10.79
CA GLY A 418 -14.52 -18.84 -10.98
C GLY A 418 -14.81 -18.40 -12.40
N SER A 419 -15.74 -17.43 -12.51
CA SER A 419 -16.13 -16.83 -13.78
C SER A 419 -15.13 -15.75 -14.19
N ALA A 420 -14.66 -15.80 -15.44
CA ALA A 420 -13.81 -14.76 -16.01
C ALA A 420 -14.49 -13.37 -16.03
N LEU A 421 -15.83 -13.29 -16.01
CA LEU A 421 -16.53 -12.01 -15.83
C LEU A 421 -16.35 -11.49 -14.41
N TYR A 422 -16.47 -12.36 -13.40
CA TYR A 422 -16.26 -11.98 -12.00
C TYR A 422 -14.81 -11.57 -11.74
N GLU A 423 -13.82 -12.16 -12.40
CA GLU A 423 -12.42 -11.69 -12.31
C GLU A 423 -12.24 -10.22 -12.77
N GLU A 424 -13.08 -9.72 -13.68
CA GLU A 424 -13.01 -8.34 -14.15
C GLU A 424 -13.78 -7.38 -13.24
N MET A 425 -14.93 -7.82 -12.70
CA MET A 425 -15.82 -6.99 -11.88
C MET A 425 -15.48 -7.02 -10.38
N PHE A 426 -14.99 -8.16 -9.89
CA PHE A 426 -14.60 -8.42 -8.51
C PHE A 426 -13.27 -9.25 -8.50
N PRO A 427 -12.13 -8.63 -8.84
CA PRO A 427 -10.84 -9.32 -9.05
C PRO A 427 -10.32 -10.22 -7.93
N PHE A 428 -10.60 -9.90 -6.67
CA PHE A 428 -10.20 -10.70 -5.52
C PHE A 428 -11.37 -11.42 -4.87
N PHE A 429 -12.42 -11.71 -5.64
CA PHE A 429 -13.52 -12.56 -5.21
C PHE A 429 -12.99 -13.89 -4.66
N ASP A 430 -13.24 -14.14 -3.39
CA ASP A 430 -12.87 -15.38 -2.71
C ASP A 430 -14.06 -15.94 -1.93
N PRO A 431 -14.79 -16.94 -2.48
CA PRO A 431 -15.90 -17.56 -1.75
C PRO A 431 -15.43 -18.27 -0.47
N GLY A 432 -14.15 -18.64 -0.35
CA GLY A 432 -13.56 -19.20 0.86
C GLY A 432 -13.40 -18.19 2.00
N CYS A 433 -13.41 -16.90 1.70
CA CYS A 433 -13.41 -15.80 2.66
C CYS A 433 -14.81 -15.25 2.96
N GLY A 434 -15.85 -15.84 2.38
CA GLY A 434 -17.24 -15.43 2.58
C GLY A 434 -17.77 -14.41 1.58
N ASP A 435 -17.06 -14.17 0.47
CA ASP A 435 -17.61 -13.40 -0.65
C ASP A 435 -18.73 -14.18 -1.35
N GLU A 436 -19.77 -13.48 -1.81
CA GLU A 436 -20.92 -14.09 -2.47
C GLU A 436 -21.08 -13.56 -3.90
N LEU A 437 -21.55 -14.41 -4.81
CA LEU A 437 -22.00 -13.97 -6.13
C LEU A 437 -23.24 -13.09 -6.00
N LEU A 438 -23.51 -12.29 -7.03
CA LEU A 438 -24.75 -11.53 -7.10
C LEU A 438 -25.95 -12.48 -7.06
N PRO A 439 -26.94 -12.21 -6.18
CA PRO A 439 -28.10 -13.07 -6.06
C PRO A 439 -28.97 -12.98 -7.31
N ILE A 440 -29.57 -14.11 -7.70
CA ILE A 440 -30.63 -14.15 -8.72
C ILE A 440 -31.96 -14.23 -7.98
N SER A 441 -32.69 -13.13 -8.01
CA SER A 441 -33.92 -12.96 -7.24
C SER A 441 -35.16 -13.37 -8.04
N LYS A 442 -36.33 -13.35 -7.39
CA LYS A 442 -37.61 -13.64 -8.06
C LYS A 442 -37.93 -12.71 -9.23
N GLN A 443 -37.29 -11.54 -9.31
CA GLN A 443 -37.42 -10.60 -10.42
C GLN A 443 -36.99 -11.22 -11.75
N ALA A 444 -36.05 -12.18 -11.72
CA ALA A 444 -35.56 -12.91 -12.88
C ALA A 444 -36.68 -13.62 -13.66
N PHE A 445 -37.82 -13.92 -13.02
CA PHE A 445 -38.97 -14.52 -13.70
C PHE A 445 -39.52 -13.64 -14.83
N ALA A 446 -39.53 -12.32 -14.65
CA ALA A 446 -39.99 -11.40 -15.69
C ALA A 446 -39.07 -11.44 -16.92
N ASP A 447 -37.79 -11.68 -16.70
CA ASP A 447 -36.76 -11.65 -17.73
C ASP A 447 -36.68 -12.93 -18.55
N LEU A 448 -37.31 -14.04 -18.10
CA LEU A 448 -37.38 -15.28 -18.88
C LEU A 448 -38.07 -15.09 -20.23
N ALA A 449 -38.96 -14.11 -20.35
CA ALA A 449 -39.57 -13.76 -21.63
C ALA A 449 -38.54 -13.27 -22.68
N HIS A 450 -37.39 -12.78 -22.23
CA HIS A 450 -36.28 -12.35 -23.08
C HIS A 450 -35.41 -13.53 -23.56
N LEU A 451 -35.50 -14.70 -22.92
CA LEU A 451 -34.67 -15.87 -23.16
C LEU A 451 -35.51 -17.07 -23.65
N PRO A 452 -36.18 -16.97 -24.82
CA PRO A 452 -37.19 -17.94 -25.26
C PRO A 452 -36.64 -19.35 -25.51
N ASN A 453 -35.32 -19.49 -25.67
CA ASN A 453 -34.66 -20.76 -25.95
C ASN A 453 -33.91 -21.34 -24.74
N LEU A 454 -33.95 -20.68 -23.57
CA LEU A 454 -33.29 -21.15 -22.36
C LEU A 454 -33.93 -22.46 -21.89
N ARG A 455 -33.13 -23.52 -21.84
CA ARG A 455 -33.54 -24.87 -21.44
C ARG A 455 -32.91 -25.32 -20.14
N ARG A 456 -31.74 -24.78 -19.79
CA ARG A 456 -30.97 -25.25 -18.65
C ARG A 456 -30.22 -24.13 -17.93
N ILE A 457 -30.18 -24.23 -16.61
CA ILE A 457 -29.28 -23.45 -15.75
C ILE A 457 -28.48 -24.43 -14.88
N ILE A 458 -27.17 -24.32 -14.90
CA ILE A 458 -26.23 -25.08 -14.08
C ILE A 458 -25.64 -24.16 -13.01
N GLY A 459 -25.63 -24.58 -11.75
CA GLY A 459 -25.01 -23.83 -10.65
C GLY A 459 -25.85 -22.68 -10.09
N LEU A 460 -27.19 -22.70 -10.27
CA LEU A 460 -28.09 -21.65 -9.77
C LEU A 460 -28.00 -21.48 -8.25
N GLU A 461 -27.69 -22.54 -7.51
CA GLU A 461 -27.51 -22.54 -6.05
C GLU A 461 -26.45 -21.56 -5.56
N ASN A 462 -25.46 -21.22 -6.40
CA ASN A 462 -24.40 -20.28 -6.05
C ASN A 462 -24.88 -18.82 -5.95
N CYS A 463 -26.09 -18.52 -6.43
CA CYS A 463 -26.69 -17.19 -6.47
C CYS A 463 -27.86 -17.02 -5.48
N ASN A 464 -27.89 -17.82 -4.40
CA ASN A 464 -28.90 -17.72 -3.34
C ASN A 464 -30.37 -17.61 -3.84
N PRO A 465 -30.83 -18.51 -4.73
CA PRO A 465 -32.14 -18.41 -5.36
C PRO A 465 -33.27 -18.67 -4.36
N SER A 466 -34.37 -17.90 -4.45
CA SER A 466 -35.60 -18.20 -3.70
C SER A 466 -36.30 -19.46 -4.19
N SER A 467 -37.01 -20.17 -3.31
CA SER A 467 -37.81 -21.35 -3.67
C SER A 467 -38.86 -21.06 -4.74
N GLU A 468 -39.42 -19.86 -4.71
CA GLU A 468 -40.41 -19.36 -5.66
C GLU A 468 -39.80 -19.23 -7.07
N LEU A 469 -38.57 -18.73 -7.18
CA LEU A 469 -37.85 -18.63 -8.45
C LEU A 469 -37.58 -20.04 -9.03
N ILE A 470 -37.09 -20.96 -8.21
CA ILE A 470 -36.81 -22.34 -8.62
C ILE A 470 -38.07 -22.99 -9.20
N GLN A 471 -39.21 -22.88 -8.51
CA GLN A 471 -40.48 -23.43 -8.99
C GLN A 471 -40.95 -22.76 -10.29
N ALA A 472 -40.74 -21.45 -10.42
CA ALA A 472 -41.13 -20.70 -11.61
C ALA A 472 -40.29 -21.11 -12.85
N LEU A 473 -38.98 -21.29 -12.69
CA LEU A 473 -38.07 -21.79 -13.73
C LEU A 473 -38.45 -23.21 -14.18
N GLN A 474 -38.69 -24.11 -13.23
CA GLN A 474 -39.12 -25.48 -13.52
C GLN A 474 -40.47 -25.52 -14.27
N LYS A 475 -41.42 -24.67 -13.86
CA LYS A 475 -42.73 -24.55 -14.54
C LYS A 475 -42.59 -23.96 -15.95
N ALA A 476 -41.58 -23.11 -16.18
CA ALA A 476 -41.22 -22.60 -17.50
C ALA A 476 -40.48 -23.63 -18.37
N GLY A 477 -40.20 -24.84 -17.84
CA GLY A 477 -39.51 -25.90 -18.57
C GLY A 477 -37.99 -25.79 -18.54
N VAL A 478 -37.43 -24.96 -17.66
CA VAL A 478 -35.98 -24.81 -17.48
C VAL A 478 -35.48 -25.87 -16.49
N GLU A 479 -34.57 -26.71 -16.95
CA GLU A 479 -33.85 -27.69 -16.13
C GLU A 479 -32.83 -26.96 -15.23
N ILE A 480 -32.80 -27.31 -13.94
CA ILE A 480 -31.83 -26.77 -12.97
C ILE A 480 -30.93 -27.92 -12.52
N ILE A 481 -29.62 -27.78 -12.74
CA ILE A 481 -28.61 -28.78 -12.38
C ILE A 481 -27.63 -28.15 -11.39
N ALA A 482 -27.28 -28.86 -10.32
CA ALA A 482 -26.25 -28.39 -9.39
C ALA A 482 -24.86 -28.46 -10.05
N GLN A 483 -23.98 -27.50 -9.78
CA GLN A 483 -22.64 -27.41 -10.39
C GLN A 483 -21.84 -28.71 -10.16
N GLU A 484 -21.85 -29.26 -8.95
CA GLU A 484 -21.16 -30.52 -8.61
C GLU A 484 -21.63 -31.71 -9.46
N GLN A 485 -22.92 -31.76 -9.80
CA GLN A 485 -23.48 -32.85 -10.60
C GLN A 485 -22.98 -32.77 -12.04
N TRP A 486 -22.77 -31.56 -12.56
CA TRP A 486 -22.27 -31.33 -13.92
C TRP A 486 -20.78 -31.66 -14.07
N GLN A 487 -19.96 -31.41 -13.05
CA GLN A 487 -18.52 -31.73 -13.09
C GLN A 487 -18.23 -33.25 -13.14
N THR A 488 -19.22 -34.09 -12.82
CA THR A 488 -19.11 -35.56 -12.84
C THR A 488 -19.62 -36.22 -14.12
N THR A 489 -20.12 -35.43 -15.08
CA THR A 489 -20.59 -35.85 -16.42
C THR A 489 -19.62 -35.41 -17.50
#